data_AF-A0A0J9YUF3-F1
#
_entry.id   AF-A0A0J9YUF3-F1
#
_cell.length_a   1.000
_cell.length_b   1.000
_cell.length_c   1.000
_cell.angle_alpha   90.00
_cell.angle_beta   90.00
_cell.angle_gamma   90.00
#
_symmetry.space_group_name_H-M   'P 1'
#
loop_
_entity.id
_entity.type
_entity.pdbx_description
1 polymer ?
#
loop_
_entity_poly.entity_id
_entity_poly.type
_entity_poly.pdbx_seq_one_letter_code
_entity_poly.pdbx_strand_id
1 'polypeptide(L)'
;MDLLLMKIGSKALGLLPGVKWLSLPEIVEEFEKLMVQQTDLRYEAQNLEHFQHNFQDMASVKFPTPLRPLITRDILVETYEESVPVSSYQQAGIPTDLKRKIAQLGINMLLKMIFVDNFVHGDLHPGNILVQGADGVSPSLEMQQQQVNVCDTLVATIAPALCPLRLVLLDAGIVAKLQASDLRNFRAVFQAVVMGQ
;
A
#
# COMPACT_ATOMS: atom_id res chain seq x y z
N MET A 1 22.70 -2.37 -15.20
CA MET A 1 23.12 -3.03 -16.46
C MET A 1 21.95 -3.14 -17.44
N ASP A 2 20.76 -3.54 -16.98
CA ASP A 2 19.63 -3.82 -17.88
C ASP A 2 19.00 -2.58 -18.52
N LEU A 3 18.87 -1.45 -17.82
CA LEU A 3 18.37 -0.19 -18.40
C LEU A 3 19.25 0.33 -19.53
N LEU A 4 20.57 0.13 -19.42
CA LEU A 4 21.51 0.50 -20.47
C LEU A 4 21.36 -0.40 -21.70
N LEU A 5 21.13 -1.71 -21.49
CA LEU A 5 20.82 -2.65 -22.56
C LEU A 5 19.49 -2.29 -23.25
N MET A 6 18.46 -1.95 -22.48
CA MET A 6 17.16 -1.50 -22.99
C MET A 6 17.28 -0.21 -23.82
N LYS A 7 18.10 0.75 -23.39
CA LYS A 7 18.38 1.98 -24.14
C LYS A 7 19.11 1.73 -25.45
N ILE A 8 20.07 0.81 -25.47
CA ILE A 8 20.79 0.43 -26.69
C ILE A 8 19.85 -0.31 -27.64
N GLY A 9 19.07 -1.26 -27.12
CA GLY A 9 18.09 -2.02 -27.88
C GLY A 9 16.98 -1.16 -28.48
N SER A 10 16.44 -0.19 -27.72
CA SER A 10 15.40 0.72 -28.22
C SER A 10 15.90 1.62 -29.34
N LYS A 11 17.15 2.11 -29.24
CA LYS A 11 17.79 2.87 -30.32
C LYS A 11 18.04 2.01 -31.56
N ALA A 12 18.48 0.77 -31.39
CA ALA A 12 18.71 -0.16 -32.50
C ALA A 12 17.39 -0.53 -33.22
N LEU A 13 16.33 -0.86 -32.48
CA LEU A 13 15.01 -1.15 -33.05
C LEU A 13 14.36 0.08 -33.72
N GLY A 14 14.63 1.28 -33.21
CA GLY A 14 14.14 2.53 -33.81
C GLY A 14 14.66 2.82 -35.21
N LEU A 15 15.71 2.11 -35.66
CA LEU A 15 16.24 2.19 -37.03
C LEU A 15 15.43 1.34 -38.03
N LEU A 16 14.60 0.41 -37.56
CA LEU A 16 13.79 -0.47 -38.41
C LEU A 16 12.53 0.26 -38.91
N PRO A 17 12.28 0.27 -40.25
CA PRO A 17 11.10 0.90 -40.84
C PRO A 17 9.85 0.04 -40.54
N GLY A 18 9.24 0.29 -39.39
CA GLY A 18 8.05 -0.43 -38.91
C GLY A 18 7.83 -0.28 -37.40
N VAL A 19 8.90 0.02 -36.65
CA VAL A 19 8.88 0.10 -35.19
C VAL A 19 8.90 1.56 -34.68
N LYS A 20 9.11 2.52 -35.59
CA LYS A 20 9.15 3.97 -35.27
C LYS A 20 7.89 4.50 -34.60
N TRP A 21 6.73 3.93 -34.91
CA TRP A 21 5.45 4.32 -34.31
C TRP A 21 5.31 3.95 -32.83
N LEU A 22 6.16 3.04 -32.33
CA LEU A 22 6.10 2.57 -30.95
C LEU A 22 6.86 3.48 -29.97
N SER A 23 7.53 4.55 -30.43
CA SER A 23 8.21 5.51 -29.55
C SER A 23 9.09 4.85 -28.46
N LEU A 24 9.73 3.72 -28.81
CA LEU A 24 10.45 2.88 -27.84
C LEU A 24 11.49 3.64 -26.99
N PRO A 25 12.25 4.61 -27.52
CA PRO A 25 13.17 5.39 -26.70
C PRO A 25 12.47 6.17 -25.58
N GLU A 26 11.33 6.79 -25.87
CA GLU A 26 10.53 7.56 -24.92
C GLU A 26 9.93 6.65 -23.84
N ILE A 27 9.44 5.47 -24.24
CA ILE A 27 8.93 4.45 -23.30
C ILE A 27 10.04 3.97 -22.36
N VAL A 28 11.25 3.70 -22.89
CA VAL A 28 12.37 3.25 -22.07
C VAL A 28 12.85 4.32 -21.11
N GLU A 29 12.79 5.60 -21.49
CA GLU A 29 13.15 6.71 -20.61
C GLU A 29 12.16 6.86 -19.44
N GLU A 30 10.86 6.77 -19.70
CA GLU A 30 9.85 6.78 -18.63
C GLU A 30 9.96 5.52 -17.74
N PHE A 31 10.20 4.36 -18.34
CA PHE A 31 10.45 3.13 -17.58
C PHE A 31 11.68 3.25 -16.68
N GLU A 32 12.79 3.83 -17.16
CA GLU A 32 13.96 4.08 -16.32
C GLU A 32 13.64 4.98 -15.13
N LYS A 33 12.88 6.07 -15.32
CA LYS A 33 12.51 6.96 -14.22
C LYS A 33 11.72 6.22 -13.15
N LEU A 34 10.75 5.39 -13.56
CA LEU A 34 9.96 4.56 -12.66
C LEU A 34 10.82 3.51 -11.93
N MET A 35 11.72 2.83 -12.64
CA MET A 35 12.60 1.82 -12.04
C MET A 35 13.58 2.43 -11.05
N VAL A 36 14.18 3.59 -11.35
CA VAL A 36 15.10 4.25 -10.43
C VAL A 36 14.40 4.60 -9.11
N GLN A 37 13.16 5.11 -9.17
CA GLN A 37 12.37 5.40 -7.98
C GLN A 37 12.08 4.14 -7.15
N GLN A 38 11.82 3.00 -7.80
CA GLN A 38 11.58 1.73 -7.13
C GLN A 38 12.86 1.09 -6.55
N THR A 39 14.04 1.36 -7.12
CA THR A 39 15.30 0.79 -6.63
C THR A 39 15.93 1.54 -5.46
N ASP A 40 15.53 2.79 -5.20
CA ASP A 40 16.06 3.59 -4.09
C ASP A 40 15.01 3.68 -2.97
N LEU A 41 15.13 2.80 -1.98
CA LEU A 41 14.18 2.61 -0.88
C LEU A 41 14.06 3.83 0.05
N ARG A 42 14.90 4.84 -0.13
CA ARG A 42 14.75 6.12 0.59
C ARG A 42 13.52 6.89 0.10
N TYR A 43 13.09 6.70 -1.15
CA TYR A 43 11.85 7.28 -1.65
C TYR A 43 10.63 6.62 -0.99
N GLU A 44 10.65 5.30 -0.85
CA GLU A 44 9.59 4.58 -0.13
C GLU A 44 9.49 5.04 1.34
N ALA A 45 10.62 5.17 2.04
CA ALA A 45 10.63 5.73 3.39
C ALA A 45 9.99 7.13 3.46
N GLN A 46 10.29 8.02 2.50
CA GLN A 46 9.69 9.35 2.43
C GLN A 46 8.19 9.30 2.14
N ASN A 47 7.75 8.35 1.30
CA ASN A 47 6.35 8.16 0.99
C ASN A 47 5.59 7.63 2.22
N LEU A 48 6.15 6.69 2.98
CA LEU A 48 5.60 6.22 4.26
C LEU A 48 5.45 7.38 5.24
N GLU A 49 6.49 8.20 5.44
CA GLU A 49 6.45 9.40 6.29
C GLU A 49 5.33 10.37 5.85
N HIS A 50 5.16 10.57 4.53
CA HIS A 50 4.12 11.43 3.97
C HIS A 50 2.71 10.87 4.18
N PHE A 51 2.52 9.56 3.98
CA PHE A 51 1.26 8.88 4.25
C PHE A 51 0.91 8.93 5.74
N GLN A 52 1.87 8.70 6.63
CA GLN A 52 1.66 8.84 8.08
C GLN A 52 1.15 10.23 8.44
N HIS A 53 1.72 11.28 7.83
CA HIS A 53 1.24 12.65 8.04
C HIS A 53 -0.18 12.85 7.50
N ASN A 54 -0.45 12.43 6.27
CA ASN A 54 -1.78 12.58 5.65
C ASN A 54 -2.87 11.86 6.44
N PHE A 55 -2.55 10.72 7.07
CA PHE A 55 -3.50 9.88 7.80
C PHE A 55 -3.47 10.08 9.33
N GLN A 56 -2.73 11.06 9.85
CA GLN A 56 -2.58 11.30 11.29
C GLN A 56 -3.93 11.47 12.04
N ASP A 57 -4.94 12.02 11.37
CA ASP A 57 -6.28 12.26 11.94
C ASP A 57 -7.27 11.10 11.67
N MET A 58 -6.81 10.02 11.01
CA MET A 58 -7.64 8.88 10.61
C MET A 58 -7.11 7.59 11.23
N ALA A 59 -7.47 7.36 12.50
CA ALA A 59 -7.01 6.19 13.26
C ALA A 59 -7.36 4.82 12.64
N SER A 60 -8.26 4.76 11.65
CA SER A 60 -8.64 3.53 10.95
C SER A 60 -7.67 3.08 9.86
N VAL A 61 -6.64 3.89 9.56
CA VAL A 61 -5.57 3.57 8.60
C VAL A 61 -4.23 3.81 9.28
N LYS A 62 -3.27 2.92 9.05
CA LYS A 62 -1.92 3.00 9.61
C LYS A 62 -0.87 2.65 8.54
N PHE A 63 0.29 3.27 8.66
CA PHE A 63 1.49 2.97 7.88
C PHE A 63 2.65 2.68 8.84
N PRO A 64 3.55 1.73 8.54
CA PRO A 64 4.78 1.52 9.29
C PRO A 64 5.60 2.79 9.43
N THR A 65 6.35 2.91 10.53
CA THR A 65 7.26 4.03 10.77
C THR A 65 8.66 3.67 10.30
N PRO A 66 9.21 4.37 9.28
CA PRO A 66 10.60 4.19 8.87
C PRO A 66 11.57 4.57 9.99
N LEU A 67 12.59 3.74 10.23
CA LEU A 67 13.56 3.87 11.32
C LEU A 67 14.89 4.46 10.84
N ARG A 68 15.02 5.78 10.90
CA ARG A 68 16.29 6.48 10.64
C ARG A 68 17.24 6.34 11.85
N PRO A 69 18.57 6.21 11.64
CA PRO A 69 19.33 6.33 10.39
C PRO A 69 19.57 5.00 9.65
N LEU A 70 18.83 3.92 9.95
CA LEU A 70 19.07 2.58 9.40
C LEU A 70 18.69 2.41 7.92
N ILE A 71 18.11 3.44 7.32
CA ILE A 71 17.59 3.44 5.95
C ILE A 71 18.71 3.88 4.99
N THR A 72 18.92 3.09 3.95
CA THR A 72 19.88 3.35 2.87
C THR A 72 19.18 3.25 1.52
N ARG A 73 19.91 3.38 0.41
CA ARG A 73 19.35 3.18 -0.94
C ARG A 73 18.77 1.78 -1.13
N ASP A 74 19.44 0.78 -0.58
CA ASP A 74 19.15 -0.63 -0.84
C ASP A 74 18.46 -1.33 0.34
N ILE A 75 18.29 -0.63 1.47
CA ILE A 75 17.70 -1.19 2.70
C ILE A 75 16.70 -0.19 3.30
N LEU A 76 15.45 -0.63 3.47
CA LEU A 76 14.41 0.01 4.27
C LEU A 76 14.27 -0.74 5.60
N VAL A 77 14.28 0.00 6.70
CA VAL A 77 13.98 -0.53 8.04
C VAL A 77 12.82 0.26 8.61
N GLU A 78 11.81 -0.43 9.11
CA GLU A 78 10.56 0.15 9.60
C GLU A 78 9.97 -0.65 10.78
N THR A 79 8.87 -0.16 11.36
CA THR A 79 8.18 -0.86 12.45
C THR A 79 7.48 -2.12 11.96
N TYR A 80 7.55 -3.18 12.75
CA TYR A 80 6.78 -4.39 12.52
C TYR A 80 5.30 -4.16 12.89
N GLU A 81 4.40 -4.62 12.01
CA GLU A 81 2.95 -4.48 12.18
C GLU A 81 2.31 -5.85 12.33
N GLU A 82 1.92 -6.20 13.56
CA GLU A 82 1.22 -7.45 13.86
C GLU A 82 -0.23 -7.37 13.34
N SER A 83 -0.50 -8.00 12.20
CA SER A 83 -1.79 -7.92 11.48
C SER A 83 -1.94 -9.06 10.47
N VAL A 84 -3.15 -9.27 9.95
CA VAL A 84 -3.47 -10.36 9.00
C VAL A 84 -3.71 -9.80 7.60
N PRO A 85 -3.16 -10.38 6.51
CA PRO A 85 -3.40 -9.90 5.16
C PRO A 85 -4.89 -9.82 4.80
N VAL A 86 -5.31 -8.76 4.10
CA VAL A 86 -6.72 -8.52 3.75
C VAL A 86 -7.31 -9.65 2.89
N SER A 87 -6.48 -10.33 2.10
CA SER A 87 -6.87 -11.51 1.32
C SER A 87 -7.46 -12.63 2.17
N SER A 88 -7.02 -12.79 3.42
CA SER A 88 -7.55 -13.78 4.37
C SER A 88 -9.02 -13.53 4.71
N TYR A 89 -9.48 -12.28 4.62
CA TYR A 89 -10.87 -11.89 4.91
C TYR A 89 -11.80 -12.11 3.73
N GLN A 90 -11.29 -12.56 2.57
CA GLN A 90 -12.11 -12.89 1.41
C GLN A 90 -12.71 -14.30 1.52
N GLN A 91 -12.17 -15.15 2.39
CA GLN A 91 -12.52 -16.56 2.54
C GLN A 91 -13.98 -16.79 3.00
N ALA A 92 -14.50 -17.99 2.76
CA ALA A 92 -15.79 -18.43 3.31
C ALA A 92 -15.71 -18.53 4.85
N GLY A 93 -16.81 -18.23 5.54
CA GLY A 93 -16.86 -18.26 7.01
C GLY A 93 -16.55 -16.92 7.71
N ILE A 94 -15.97 -15.95 6.99
CA ILE A 94 -15.81 -14.58 7.51
C ILE A 94 -17.18 -13.86 7.50
N PRO A 95 -17.60 -13.22 8.61
CA PRO A 95 -18.87 -12.50 8.67
C PRO A 95 -18.99 -11.42 7.59
N THR A 96 -20.14 -11.38 6.90
CA THR A 96 -20.42 -10.39 5.84
C THR A 96 -20.27 -8.95 6.32
N ASP A 97 -20.66 -8.68 7.56
CA ASP A 97 -20.56 -7.33 8.14
C ASP A 97 -19.10 -6.91 8.37
N LEU A 98 -18.21 -7.84 8.72
CA LEU A 98 -16.79 -7.57 8.85
C LEU A 98 -16.18 -7.28 7.47
N LYS A 99 -16.49 -8.09 6.45
CA LYS A 99 -16.06 -7.82 5.06
C LYS A 99 -16.52 -6.44 4.60
N ARG A 100 -17.76 -6.07 4.91
CA ARG A 100 -18.32 -4.76 4.57
C ARG A 100 -17.58 -3.62 5.26
N LYS A 101 -17.28 -3.75 6.55
CA LYS A 101 -16.50 -2.75 7.31
C LYS A 101 -15.10 -2.57 6.72
N ILE A 102 -14.39 -3.66 6.42
CA ILE A 102 -13.06 -3.63 5.79
C ILE A 102 -13.13 -2.93 4.42
N ALA A 103 -14.12 -3.27 3.59
CA ALA A 103 -14.32 -2.63 2.29
C ALA A 103 -14.63 -1.13 2.42
N GLN A 104 -15.46 -0.73 3.38
CA GLN A 104 -15.76 0.67 3.66
C GLN A 104 -14.51 1.45 4.08
N LEU A 105 -13.65 0.87 4.94
CA LEU A 105 -12.36 1.48 5.30
C LEU A 105 -11.47 1.67 4.07
N GLY A 106 -11.38 0.65 3.20
CA GLY A 106 -10.57 0.71 1.99
C GLY A 106 -11.06 1.77 1.00
N ILE A 107 -12.37 1.87 0.79
CA ILE A 107 -12.97 2.89 -0.07
C ILE A 107 -12.72 4.28 0.51
N ASN A 108 -12.96 4.50 1.81
CA ASN A 108 -12.72 5.80 2.45
C ASN A 108 -11.26 6.22 2.35
N MET A 109 -10.34 5.30 2.58
CA MET A 109 -8.90 5.51 2.43
C MET A 109 -8.54 5.90 0.99
N LEU A 110 -9.01 5.14 0.00
CA LEU A 110 -8.76 5.42 -1.42
C LEU A 110 -9.30 6.78 -1.84
N LEU A 111 -10.54 7.10 -1.47
CA LEU A 111 -11.17 8.39 -1.78
C LEU A 111 -10.41 9.54 -1.13
N LYS A 112 -9.93 9.38 0.11
CA LYS A 112 -9.11 10.38 0.78
C LYS A 112 -7.79 10.62 0.03
N MET A 113 -7.07 9.55 -0.32
CA MET A 113 -5.82 9.65 -1.10
C MET A 113 -6.00 10.43 -2.40
N ILE A 114 -7.09 10.14 -3.13
CA ILE A 114 -7.36 10.77 -4.44
C ILE A 114 -7.87 12.20 -4.26
N PHE A 115 -8.94 12.39 -3.49
CA PHE A 115 -9.70 13.63 -3.49
C PHE A 115 -9.28 14.61 -2.40
N VAL A 116 -8.67 14.17 -1.31
CA VAL A 116 -8.23 15.05 -0.23
C VAL A 116 -6.75 15.33 -0.38
N ASP A 117 -5.94 14.28 -0.46
CA ASP A 117 -4.49 14.40 -0.35
C ASP A 117 -3.81 14.62 -1.71
N ASN A 118 -4.45 14.17 -2.81
CA ASN A 118 -3.84 14.07 -4.14
C ASN A 118 -2.47 13.38 -4.09
N PHE A 119 -2.40 12.33 -3.26
CA PHE A 119 -1.21 11.52 -3.01
C PHE A 119 -1.70 10.08 -2.91
N VAL A 120 -1.61 9.36 -4.02
CA VAL A 120 -2.28 8.06 -4.19
C VAL A 120 -1.25 6.94 -4.18
N HIS A 121 -1.47 5.93 -3.35
CA HIS A 121 -0.69 4.71 -3.38
C HIS A 121 -0.91 3.99 -4.72
N GLY A 122 0.15 3.81 -5.50
CA GLY A 122 0.10 3.27 -6.85
C GLY A 122 -0.14 1.75 -6.93
N ASP A 123 0.16 1.02 -5.86
CA ASP A 123 0.01 -0.44 -5.79
C ASP A 123 -0.74 -0.93 -4.54
N LEU A 124 -2.07 -0.88 -4.57
CA LEU A 124 -2.91 -1.40 -3.48
C LEU A 124 -3.13 -2.92 -3.59
N HIS A 125 -2.07 -3.68 -3.87
CA HIS A 125 -2.14 -5.13 -3.93
C HIS A 125 -2.59 -5.71 -2.56
N PRO A 126 -3.47 -6.73 -2.52
CA PRO A 126 -3.95 -7.31 -1.26
C PRO A 126 -2.85 -7.85 -0.33
N GLY A 127 -1.66 -8.14 -0.86
CA GLY A 127 -0.49 -8.53 -0.05
C GLY A 127 0.09 -7.40 0.80
N ASN A 128 -0.08 -6.15 0.36
CA ASN A 128 0.46 -4.96 1.04
C ASN A 128 -0.54 -4.33 2.02
N ILE A 129 -1.76 -4.88 2.11
CA ILE A 129 -2.82 -4.37 2.97
C ILE A 129 -3.11 -5.42 4.03
N LEU A 130 -2.81 -5.08 5.28
CA LEU A 130 -3.16 -5.90 6.45
C LEU A 130 -4.38 -5.33 7.16
N VAL A 131 -5.03 -6.18 7.93
CA VAL A 131 -6.16 -5.87 8.80
C VAL A 131 -5.74 -6.15 10.24
N GLN A 132 -5.88 -5.13 11.08
CA GLN A 132 -5.58 -5.19 12.52
C GLN A 132 -6.87 -5.03 13.33
N GLY A 133 -6.96 -5.67 14.50
CA GLY A 133 -8.09 -5.48 15.43
C GLY A 133 -9.41 -6.10 14.96
N ALA A 134 -9.33 -7.14 14.12
CA ALA A 134 -10.49 -7.95 13.74
C ALA A 134 -10.70 -9.12 14.72
N ASP A 135 -10.44 -8.89 16.01
CA ASP A 135 -10.43 -9.91 17.05
C ASP A 135 -11.81 -10.54 17.19
N GLY A 136 -11.90 -11.80 16.79
CA GLY A 136 -13.13 -12.55 16.55
C GLY A 136 -13.02 -13.48 15.33
N VAL A 137 -12.08 -13.22 14.42
CA VAL A 137 -11.75 -14.12 13.32
C VAL A 137 -10.24 -14.22 13.15
N SER A 138 -9.60 -15.04 13.98
CA SER A 138 -8.23 -15.51 13.73
C SER A 138 -8.31 -16.89 13.09
N PRO A 139 -8.06 -17.06 11.77
CA PRO A 139 -8.04 -18.39 11.15
C PRO A 139 -6.80 -19.22 11.52
N SER A 140 -5.83 -18.65 12.25
CA SER A 140 -4.48 -19.19 12.37
C SER A 140 -3.93 -19.33 13.80
N LEU A 141 -4.64 -18.88 14.83
CA LEU A 141 -4.15 -19.01 16.22
C LEU A 141 -4.35 -20.41 16.84
N GLU A 142 -4.98 -21.34 16.13
CA GLU A 142 -5.11 -22.73 16.59
C GLU A 142 -3.88 -23.61 16.32
N MET A 143 -2.84 -23.13 15.61
CA MET A 143 -1.67 -23.96 15.24
C MET A 143 -0.35 -23.63 15.97
N GLN A 144 -0.36 -22.90 17.08
CA GLN A 144 0.86 -22.66 17.89
C GLN A 144 0.71 -22.94 19.39
N GLN A 145 -0.24 -23.80 19.80
CA GLN A 145 -0.16 -24.42 21.13
C GLN A 145 0.85 -25.58 21.11
N GLN A 146 2.12 -25.27 20.91
CA GLN A 146 3.22 -26.21 21.13
C GLN A 146 4.00 -25.79 22.37
N GLN A 147 3.53 -26.33 23.50
CA GLN A 147 4.28 -26.67 24.71
C GLN A 147 5.06 -25.52 25.39
N VAL A 148 4.37 -24.79 26.25
CA VAL A 148 5.02 -24.02 27.33
C VAL A 148 4.82 -24.77 28.65
N ASN A 149 5.93 -24.93 29.37
CA ASN A 149 6.11 -25.78 30.54
C ASN A 149 5.17 -25.44 31.70
N VAL A 150 4.71 -26.48 32.41
CA VAL A 150 3.89 -26.40 33.61
C VAL A 150 4.77 -25.96 34.77
N CYS A 151 4.83 -24.66 35.04
CA CYS A 151 5.01 -24.03 36.37
C CYS A 151 5.23 -22.52 36.19
N ASP A 152 4.50 -21.75 36.99
CA ASP A 152 4.66 -20.31 37.21
C ASP A 152 4.29 -19.39 36.06
N THR A 153 3.01 -18.99 36.00
CA THR A 153 2.58 -17.58 36.03
C THR A 153 1.06 -17.54 36.09
N LEU A 154 0.51 -16.93 37.14
CA LEU A 154 -0.88 -16.45 37.15
C LEU A 154 -1.03 -15.45 36.00
N VAL A 155 -1.43 -15.93 34.82
CA VAL A 155 -1.87 -15.07 33.73
C VAL A 155 -3.21 -14.49 34.19
N ALA A 156 -3.15 -13.31 34.80
CA ALA A 156 -4.33 -12.47 34.92
C ALA A 156 -4.92 -12.35 33.52
N THR A 157 -6.16 -12.79 33.35
CA THR A 157 -6.94 -12.64 32.11
C THR A 157 -7.21 -11.15 31.93
N ILE A 158 -6.20 -10.40 31.49
CA ILE A 158 -6.37 -9.07 30.95
C ILE A 158 -7.14 -9.32 29.66
N ALA A 159 -8.43 -8.99 29.65
CA ALA A 159 -9.18 -8.93 28.41
C ALA A 159 -8.37 -8.07 27.46
N PRO A 160 -7.93 -8.58 26.29
CA PRO A 160 -7.09 -7.82 25.38
C PRO A 160 -7.85 -6.53 25.07
N ALA A 161 -7.16 -5.39 25.23
CA ALA A 161 -7.72 -4.10 24.88
C ALA A 161 -8.29 -4.23 23.46
N LEU A 162 -9.58 -3.97 23.28
CA LEU A 162 -10.27 -4.16 22.00
C LEU A 162 -9.53 -3.31 20.96
N CYS A 163 -8.67 -3.93 20.16
CA CYS A 163 -7.93 -3.19 19.14
C CYS A 163 -8.96 -2.74 18.10
N PRO A 164 -9.08 -1.43 17.81
CA PRO A 164 -10.02 -0.97 16.81
C PRO A 164 -9.64 -1.57 15.45
N LEU A 165 -10.65 -1.84 14.62
CA LEU A 165 -10.45 -2.34 13.27
C LEU A 165 -9.69 -1.29 12.44
N ARG A 166 -8.53 -1.67 11.90
CA ARG A 166 -7.67 -0.80 11.08
C ARG A 166 -7.15 -1.49 9.85
N LEU A 167 -6.91 -0.71 8.80
CA LEU A 167 -6.10 -1.13 7.66
C LEU A 167 -4.66 -0.68 7.88
N VAL A 168 -3.70 -1.57 7.63
CA VAL A 168 -2.28 -1.27 7.68
C VAL A 168 -1.70 -1.44 6.28
N LEU A 169 -1.03 -0.42 5.76
CA LEU A 169 -0.43 -0.44 4.43
C LEU A 169 1.08 -0.55 4.60
N LEU A 170 1.65 -1.68 4.18
CA LEU A 170 3.06 -2.02 4.40
C LEU A 170 4.01 -1.31 3.44
N ASP A 171 3.60 -1.18 2.19
CA ASP A 171 4.41 -0.65 1.10
C ASP A 171 3.99 0.80 0.83
N ALA A 172 4.93 1.62 0.34
CA ALA A 172 4.66 2.92 -0.25
C ALA A 172 5.62 3.27 -1.41
N GLY A 173 6.17 2.28 -2.10
CA GLY A 173 7.19 2.41 -3.13
C GLY A 173 6.72 3.13 -4.39
N ILE A 174 5.42 3.06 -4.71
CA ILE A 174 4.84 3.74 -5.88
C ILE A 174 3.77 4.73 -5.42
N VAL A 175 3.92 5.99 -5.84
CA VAL A 175 2.93 7.04 -5.58
C VAL A 175 2.59 7.77 -6.86
N ALA A 176 1.31 8.07 -7.06
CA ALA A 176 0.81 8.91 -8.13
C ALA A 176 0.23 10.23 -7.57
N LYS A 177 0.38 11.30 -8.35
CA LYS A 177 -0.22 12.62 -8.09
C LYS A 177 -0.82 13.15 -9.38
N LEU A 178 -2.00 13.75 -9.31
CA LEU A 178 -2.60 14.43 -10.45
C LEU A 178 -2.14 15.89 -10.49
N GLN A 179 -2.00 16.45 -11.69
CA GLN A 179 -1.85 17.89 -11.83
C GLN A 179 -3.12 18.60 -11.36
N ALA A 180 -3.01 19.87 -10.95
CA ALA A 180 -4.13 20.61 -10.40
C ALA A 180 -5.31 20.74 -11.39
N SER A 181 -5.04 20.86 -12.70
CA SER A 181 -6.07 20.82 -13.74
C SER A 181 -6.77 19.47 -13.82
N ASP A 182 -6.00 18.40 -13.81
CA ASP A 182 -6.51 17.03 -14.00
C ASP A 182 -7.32 16.60 -12.79
N LEU A 183 -6.88 16.95 -11.57
CA LEU A 183 -7.62 16.72 -10.35
C LEU A 183 -8.96 17.46 -10.34
N ARG A 184 -9.01 18.70 -10.84
CA ARG A 184 -10.27 19.46 -10.98
C ARG A 184 -11.22 18.77 -11.97
N ASN A 185 -10.71 18.38 -13.12
CA ASN A 185 -11.49 17.67 -14.14
C ASN A 185 -12.01 16.33 -13.59
N PHE A 186 -11.15 15.57 -12.92
CA PHE A 186 -11.51 14.29 -12.31
C PHE A 186 -12.59 14.45 -11.24
N ARG A 187 -12.47 15.46 -10.36
CA ARG A 187 -13.51 15.82 -9.38
C ARG A 187 -14.83 16.17 -10.06
N ALA A 188 -14.81 16.96 -11.13
CA ALA A 188 -16.02 17.35 -11.85
C ALA A 188 -16.73 16.14 -12.48
N VAL A 189 -16.00 15.24 -13.13
CA VAL A 189 -16.55 13.99 -13.69
C VAL A 189 -17.12 13.11 -12.59
N PHE A 190 -16.38 12.93 -11.49
CA PHE A 190 -16.85 12.11 -10.37
C PHE A 190 -18.12 12.70 -9.73
N GLN A 191 -18.17 14.02 -9.56
CA GLN A 191 -19.36 14.72 -9.06
C GLN A 191 -20.56 14.56 -10.00
N ALA A 192 -20.37 14.68 -11.31
CA ALA A 192 -21.44 14.48 -12.29
C ALA A 192 -22.03 13.06 -12.19
N VAL A 193 -21.18 12.04 -12.11
CA VAL A 193 -21.60 10.64 -11.96
C VAL A 193 -22.39 10.42 -10.66
N VAL A 194 -21.91 10.97 -9.54
CA VAL A 194 -22.59 10.84 -8.24
C VAL A 194 -23.93 11.59 -8.22
N MET A 195 -24.03 12.71 -8.95
CA MET A 195 -25.24 13.51 -9.07
C MET A 195 -26.21 12.99 -10.14
N GLY A 196 -25.82 11.98 -10.92
CA GLY A 196 -26.62 11.42 -12.00
C GLY A 196 -26.82 12.37 -13.19
N GLN A 197 -25.81 13.21 -13.48
CA GLN A 197 -25.79 14.16 -14.61
C GLN A 197 -25.14 13.58 -15.86
#